data_AF-A0A7W2RY33-F1
#
_entry.id   AF-A0A7W2RY33-F1
#
_cell.length_a   1.000
_cell.length_b   1.000
_cell.length_c   1.000
_cell.angle_alpha   90.00
_cell.angle_beta   90.00
_cell.angle_gamma   90.00
#
_symmetry.space_group_name_H-M   'P 1'
#
loop_
_entity.id
_entity.type
_entity.pdbx_description
1 polymer ?
#
loop_
_entity_poly.entity_id
_entity_poly.type
_entity_poly.pdbx_seq_one_letter_code
_entity_poly.pdbx_strand_id
1 'polypeptide(L)'
;MSKVIKLLWNSGAAIFWGALILSLPIWLILAMMKSGCKFDEYEELYSPDGKLRAVVINADCGATTNWQTQIFVEKTDGSRQTTNLIRLNGHPKDMNYEMSWIKNDEFLISEFDFDKMLGFKNQSWGSNFVRVHFKVKGS
;
A
#
# COMPACT_ATOMS: atom_id res chain seq x y z
N MET A 1 -33.54 31.68 41.99
CA MET A 1 -32.64 31.65 40.81
C MET A 1 -33.11 32.71 39.83
N SER A 2 -32.30 33.73 39.53
CA SER A 2 -32.74 34.88 38.70
C SER A 2 -33.02 34.45 37.26
N LYS A 3 -33.90 35.20 36.56
CA LYS A 3 -34.24 34.92 35.14
C LYS A 3 -32.98 34.91 34.25
N VAL A 4 -32.00 35.74 34.56
CA VAL A 4 -30.71 35.83 33.85
C VAL A 4 -29.89 34.54 34.02
N ILE A 5 -29.82 33.98 35.22
CA ILE A 5 -29.09 32.74 35.49
C ILE A 5 -29.73 31.55 34.75
N LYS A 6 -31.07 31.47 34.71
CA LYS A 6 -31.78 30.43 33.94
C LYS A 6 -31.54 30.56 32.43
N LEU A 7 -31.52 31.78 31.90
CA LEU A 7 -31.25 32.03 30.49
C LEU A 7 -29.84 31.58 30.10
N LEU A 8 -28.83 31.97 30.90
CA LEU A 8 -27.43 31.57 30.67
C LEU A 8 -27.24 30.05 30.76
N TRP A 9 -27.90 29.40 31.73
CA TRP A 9 -27.85 27.95 31.89
C TRP A 9 -28.45 27.20 30.69
N ASN A 10 -29.62 27.62 30.23
CA ASN A 10 -30.30 26.99 29.10
C ASN A 10 -29.55 27.21 27.78
N SER A 11 -29.00 28.41 27.56
CA SER A 11 -28.19 28.70 26.39
C SER A 11 -26.87 27.92 26.38
N GLY A 12 -26.20 27.81 27.54
CA GLY A 12 -24.99 27.00 27.68
C GLY A 12 -25.25 25.51 27.42
N ALA A 13 -26.35 24.99 27.96
CA ALA A 13 -26.77 23.61 27.71
C ALA A 13 -27.09 23.37 26.22
N ALA A 14 -27.79 24.30 25.57
CA ALA A 14 -28.11 24.20 24.14
C ALA A 14 -26.86 24.18 23.26
N ILE A 15 -25.87 25.04 23.55
CA ILE A 15 -24.59 25.07 22.82
C ILE A 15 -23.81 23.77 23.06
N PHE A 16 -23.74 23.29 24.31
CA PHE A 16 -23.05 22.06 24.66
C PHE A 16 -23.63 20.84 23.94
N TRP A 17 -24.96 20.65 24.01
CA TRP A 17 -25.63 19.54 23.34
C TRP A 17 -25.57 19.66 21.82
N GLY A 18 -25.69 20.87 21.27
CA GLY A 18 -25.53 21.11 19.84
C GLY A 18 -24.13 20.74 19.35
N ALA A 19 -23.09 21.15 20.08
CA ALA A 19 -21.71 20.79 19.78
C ALA A 19 -21.47 19.27 19.92
N LEU A 20 -22.05 18.61 20.92
CA LEU A 20 -21.93 17.16 21.11
C LEU A 20 -22.59 16.38 19.96
N ILE A 21 -23.80 16.79 19.55
CA ILE A 21 -24.55 16.17 18.46
C ILE A 21 -23.84 16.35 17.12
N LEU A 22 -23.19 17.49 16.88
CA LEU A 22 -22.44 17.73 15.65
C LEU A 22 -21.05 17.07 15.66
N SER A 23 -20.37 17.02 16.81
CA SER A 23 -19.03 16.46 16.91
C SER A 23 -19.00 14.94 16.79
N LEU A 24 -20.00 14.23 17.31
CA LEU A 24 -20.10 12.76 17.20
C LEU A 24 -20.09 12.23 15.76
N PRO A 25 -20.94 12.69 14.82
CA PRO A 25 -20.93 12.23 13.44
C PRO A 25 -19.66 12.69 12.71
N ILE A 26 -19.15 13.89 12.98
CA ILE A 26 -17.87 14.36 12.41
C ILE A 26 -16.72 13.45 12.84
N TRP A 27 -16.67 13.07 14.13
CA TRP A 27 -15.66 12.17 14.65
C TRP A 27 -15.78 10.76 14.05
N LEU A 28 -17.02 10.26 13.87
CA LEU A 28 -17.28 8.97 13.23
C LEU A 28 -16.80 8.95 11.77
N ILE A 29 -17.11 9.98 10.99
CA ILE A 29 -16.67 10.10 9.59
C ILE A 29 -15.14 10.16 9.51
N LEU A 30 -14.51 10.99 10.36
CA LEU A 30 -13.05 11.09 10.43
C LEU A 30 -12.41 9.76 10.85
N ALA A 31 -13.03 9.00 11.77
CA ALA A 31 -12.55 7.69 12.18
C ALA A 31 -12.64 6.66 11.05
N MET A 32 -13.69 6.70 10.23
CA MET A 32 -13.84 5.82 9.06
C MET A 32 -12.84 6.18 7.94
N MET A 33 -12.51 7.46 7.76
CA MET A 33 -11.48 7.89 6.78
C MET A 33 -10.05 7.54 7.21
N LYS A 34 -9.83 7.11 8.45
CA LYS A 34 -8.53 6.58 8.91
C LYS A 34 -8.32 5.10 8.56
N SER A 35 -9.05 4.53 7.59
CA SER A 35 -8.66 3.24 7.04
C SER A 35 -7.33 3.39 6.30
N GLY A 36 -6.23 3.13 7.00
CA GLY A 36 -4.91 3.00 6.38
C GLY A 36 -4.90 1.86 5.37
N CYS A 37 -4.04 1.94 4.36
CA CYS A 37 -3.88 0.85 3.42
C CYS A 37 -3.42 -0.41 4.18
N LYS A 38 -4.15 -1.51 3.98
CA LYS A 38 -3.70 -2.83 4.37
C LYS A 38 -2.74 -3.33 3.31
N PHE A 39 -1.61 -3.86 3.75
CA PHE A 39 -0.60 -4.43 2.88
C PHE A 39 -0.50 -5.91 3.23
N ASP A 40 -0.92 -6.76 2.32
CA ASP A 40 -0.92 -8.21 2.48
C ASP A 40 0.10 -8.82 1.50
N GLU A 41 1.00 -9.66 2.00
CA GLU A 41 1.91 -10.44 1.14
C GLU A 41 1.10 -11.51 0.40
N TYR A 42 1.15 -11.48 -0.92
CA TYR A 42 0.42 -12.41 -1.79
C TYR A 42 1.30 -13.59 -2.22
N GLU A 43 2.53 -13.30 -2.61
CA GLU A 43 3.47 -14.29 -3.15
C GLU A 43 4.90 -13.87 -2.83
N GLU A 44 5.75 -14.86 -2.54
CA GLU A 44 7.19 -14.67 -2.41
C GLU A 44 7.97 -15.69 -3.22
N LEU A 45 9.13 -15.27 -3.73
CA LEU A 45 10.04 -16.11 -4.50
C LEU A 45 11.47 -15.90 -4.03
N TYR A 46 12.08 -16.95 -3.50
CA TYR A 46 13.47 -16.94 -3.03
C TYR A 46 14.47 -17.05 -4.18
N SER A 47 15.60 -16.35 -4.04
CA SER A 47 16.76 -16.54 -4.91
C SER A 47 17.30 -17.97 -4.79
N PRO A 48 18.03 -18.49 -5.80
CA PRO A 48 18.58 -19.84 -5.75
C PRO A 48 19.51 -20.11 -4.56
N ASP A 49 20.14 -19.07 -3.99
CA ASP A 49 20.98 -19.15 -2.79
C ASP A 49 20.24 -18.80 -1.49
N GLY A 50 18.95 -18.46 -1.55
CA GLY A 50 18.10 -18.14 -0.41
C GLY A 50 18.43 -16.82 0.31
N LYS A 51 19.32 -15.99 -0.24
CA LYS A 51 19.73 -14.72 0.41
C LYS A 51 18.81 -13.55 0.07
N LEU A 52 18.10 -13.64 -1.03
CA LEU A 52 17.13 -12.64 -1.48
C LEU A 52 15.75 -13.29 -1.60
N ARG A 53 14.71 -12.49 -1.40
CA ARG A 53 13.35 -12.85 -1.76
C ARG A 53 12.70 -11.69 -2.51
N ALA A 54 12.01 -12.03 -3.58
CA ALA A 54 11.07 -11.14 -4.24
C ALA A 54 9.71 -11.33 -3.57
N VAL A 55 9.05 -10.24 -3.23
CA VAL A 55 7.77 -10.24 -2.52
C VAL A 55 6.77 -9.41 -3.32
N VAL A 56 5.58 -9.97 -3.50
CA VAL A 56 4.41 -9.32 -4.09
C VAL A 56 3.48 -8.94 -2.96
N ILE A 57 3.22 -7.65 -2.81
CA ILE A 57 2.24 -7.12 -1.85
C ILE A 57 1.01 -6.64 -2.58
N ASN A 58 -0.15 -7.02 -2.06
CA ASN A 58 -1.42 -6.40 -2.38
C ASN A 58 -1.68 -5.25 -1.39
N ALA A 59 -1.82 -4.03 -1.91
CA ALA A 59 -2.21 -2.87 -1.13
C ALA A 59 -3.69 -2.58 -1.32
N ASP A 60 -4.47 -2.77 -0.25
CA ASP A 60 -5.88 -2.46 -0.16
C ASP A 60 -6.07 -1.17 0.66
N CYS A 61 -6.35 -0.06 -0.03
CA CYS A 61 -6.57 1.24 0.58
C CYS A 61 -8.06 1.54 0.86
N GLY A 62 -8.92 0.52 0.94
CA GLY A 62 -10.32 0.63 1.36
C GLY A 62 -11.32 0.83 0.20
N ALA A 63 -12.60 0.96 0.57
CA ALA A 63 -13.77 0.79 -0.31
C ALA A 63 -13.87 1.73 -1.52
N THR A 64 -13.19 2.87 -1.52
CA THR A 64 -13.21 3.85 -2.62
C THR A 64 -11.92 3.84 -3.45
N THR A 65 -10.95 3.01 -3.08
CA THR A 65 -9.59 3.05 -3.62
C THR A 65 -9.28 1.73 -4.31
N ASN A 66 -8.73 1.79 -5.52
CA ASN A 66 -8.37 0.57 -6.27
C ASN A 66 -7.25 -0.20 -5.56
N TRP A 67 -7.33 -1.53 -5.59
CA TRP A 67 -6.24 -2.42 -5.21
C TRP A 67 -4.97 -2.11 -6.01
N GLN A 68 -3.82 -2.24 -5.36
CA GLN A 68 -2.53 -2.04 -6.03
C GLN A 68 -1.59 -3.19 -5.71
N THR A 69 -1.09 -3.82 -6.76
CA THR A 69 -0.04 -4.84 -6.65
C THR A 69 1.32 -4.16 -6.71
N GLN A 70 2.20 -4.48 -5.76
CA GLN A 70 3.53 -3.91 -5.65
C GLN A 70 4.55 -5.02 -5.51
N ILE A 71 5.60 -4.98 -6.32
CA ILE A 71 6.68 -5.98 -6.27
C ILE A 71 7.95 -5.30 -5.80
N PHE A 72 8.64 -5.92 -4.84
CA PHE A 72 9.96 -5.50 -4.39
C PHE A 72 10.81 -6.72 -4.07
N VAL A 73 12.12 -6.52 -4.08
CA VAL A 73 13.11 -7.50 -3.62
C VAL A 73 13.71 -7.02 -2.32
N GLU A 74 13.93 -7.95 -1.40
CA GLU A 74 14.63 -7.71 -0.15
C GLU A 74 15.56 -8.86 0.20
N LYS A 75 16.48 -8.61 1.13
CA LYS A 75 17.30 -9.66 1.73
C LYS A 75 16.48 -10.41 2.76
N THR A 76 16.71 -11.73 2.84
CA THR A 76 16.04 -12.59 3.82
C THR A 76 16.43 -12.28 5.28
N ASP A 77 17.53 -11.56 5.49
CA ASP A 77 17.95 -11.05 6.81
C ASP A 77 17.30 -9.70 7.19
N GLY A 78 16.49 -9.10 6.31
CA GLY A 78 15.85 -7.80 6.51
C GLY A 78 16.81 -6.60 6.50
N SER A 79 18.10 -6.80 6.25
CA SER A 79 19.10 -5.72 6.29
C SER A 79 18.95 -4.71 5.16
N ARG A 80 18.29 -5.11 4.05
CA ARG A 80 18.15 -4.27 2.87
C ARG A 80 16.93 -4.67 2.04
N GLN A 81 16.16 -3.66 1.62
CA GLN A 81 15.06 -3.81 0.67
C GLN A 81 15.21 -2.81 -0.48
N THR A 82 14.68 -3.20 -1.65
CA THR A 82 14.46 -2.27 -2.75
C THR A 82 13.22 -1.42 -2.46
N THR A 83 13.11 -0.27 -3.13
CA THR A 83 11.79 0.37 -3.29
C THR A 83 10.96 -0.45 -4.27
N ASN A 84 9.64 -0.22 -4.31
CA ASN A 84 8.76 -0.86 -5.28
C ASN A 84 9.34 -0.81 -6.70
N LEU A 85 9.63 -1.99 -7.23
CA LEU A 85 10.20 -2.22 -8.56
C LEU A 85 9.17 -1.88 -9.61
N ILE A 86 7.95 -2.37 -9.40
CA ILE A 86 6.78 -2.11 -10.23
C ILE A 86 5.54 -1.98 -9.34
N ARG A 87 4.63 -1.10 -9.75
CA ARG A 87 3.30 -0.93 -9.19
C ARG A 87 2.29 -1.13 -10.30
N LEU A 88 1.35 -2.05 -10.08
CA LEU A 88 0.28 -2.39 -11.00
C LEU A 88 -1.08 -2.07 -10.37
N ASN A 89 -2.02 -1.61 -11.18
CA ASN A 89 -3.39 -1.33 -10.80
C ASN A 89 -4.21 -2.62 -10.84
N GLY A 90 -4.72 -3.03 -9.69
CA GLY A 90 -5.51 -4.25 -9.52
C GLY A 90 -4.94 -5.21 -8.48
N HIS A 91 -5.73 -6.25 -8.20
CA HIS A 91 -5.35 -7.34 -7.30
C HIS A 91 -4.45 -8.35 -8.03
N PRO A 92 -3.40 -8.91 -7.40
CA PRO A 92 -2.42 -9.77 -8.07
C PRO A 92 -3.05 -11.03 -8.71
N LYS A 93 -4.15 -11.51 -8.13
CA LYS A 93 -4.94 -12.63 -8.68
C LYS A 93 -5.61 -12.36 -10.05
N ASP A 94 -5.89 -11.10 -10.38
CA ASP A 94 -6.67 -10.70 -11.56
C ASP A 94 -5.79 -10.02 -12.65
N MET A 95 -4.49 -10.27 -12.59
CA MET A 95 -3.52 -9.72 -13.54
C MET A 95 -2.50 -10.76 -13.95
N ASN A 96 -1.89 -10.54 -15.10
CA ASN A 96 -0.74 -11.33 -15.52
C ASN A 96 0.52 -10.65 -15.02
N TYR A 97 1.42 -11.45 -14.45
CA TYR A 97 2.83 -11.14 -14.24
C TYR A 97 3.56 -12.46 -14.01
N GLU A 98 4.83 -12.49 -14.32
CA GLU A 98 5.72 -13.61 -14.01
C GLU A 98 6.96 -13.09 -13.29
N MET A 99 7.46 -13.89 -12.36
CA MET A 99 8.64 -13.60 -11.58
C MET A 99 9.60 -14.78 -11.65
N SER A 100 10.87 -14.52 -11.93
CA SER A 100 11.89 -15.58 -11.93
C SER A 100 13.27 -15.03 -11.58
N TRP A 101 14.10 -15.89 -11.00
CA TRP A 101 15.50 -15.58 -10.76
C TRP A 101 16.34 -16.12 -11.90
N ILE A 102 17.10 -15.24 -12.55
CA ILE A 102 18.09 -15.62 -13.58
C ILE A 102 19.35 -16.14 -12.89
N LYS A 103 19.77 -15.47 -11.80
CA LYS A 103 20.91 -15.81 -10.95
C LYS A 103 20.59 -15.46 -9.48
N ASN A 104 21.55 -15.68 -8.60
CA ASN A 104 21.43 -15.35 -7.17
C ASN A 104 21.08 -13.87 -6.91
N ASP A 105 21.54 -12.95 -7.76
CA ASP A 105 21.37 -11.51 -7.65
C ASP A 105 20.74 -10.86 -8.89
N GLU A 106 20.27 -11.67 -9.86
CA GLU A 106 19.60 -11.20 -11.08
C GLU A 106 18.14 -11.69 -11.10
N PHE A 107 17.21 -10.75 -11.04
CA PHE A 107 15.77 -11.01 -10.98
C PHE A 107 15.07 -10.51 -12.25
N LEU A 108 14.09 -11.28 -12.74
CA LEU A 108 13.31 -10.97 -13.93
C LEU A 108 11.83 -10.86 -13.55
N ILE A 109 11.22 -9.74 -13.95
CA ILE A 109 9.78 -9.54 -13.95
C ILE A 109 9.33 -9.49 -15.42
N SER A 110 8.44 -10.41 -15.80
CA SER A 110 7.96 -10.58 -17.18
C SER A 110 6.45 -10.66 -17.28
N GLU A 111 5.92 -10.65 -18.51
CA GLU A 111 4.51 -10.92 -18.84
C GLU A 111 3.47 -10.06 -18.09
N PHE A 112 3.90 -8.89 -17.59
CA PHE A 112 3.03 -7.99 -16.85
C PHE A 112 2.14 -7.16 -17.78
N ASP A 113 0.91 -6.91 -17.33
CA ASP A 113 -0.07 -6.06 -18.02
C ASP A 113 0.41 -4.58 -17.99
N PHE A 114 1.08 -4.12 -19.06
CA PHE A 114 1.66 -2.76 -19.14
C PHE A 114 0.61 -1.66 -19.03
N ASP A 115 -0.61 -1.89 -19.53
CA ASP A 115 -1.76 -0.99 -19.43
C ASP A 115 -2.22 -0.76 -17.98
N LYS A 116 -1.92 -1.71 -17.08
CA LYS A 116 -2.19 -1.58 -15.64
C LYS A 116 -1.02 -0.97 -14.87
N MET A 117 0.08 -0.61 -15.52
CA MET A 117 1.25 -0.06 -14.82
C MET A 117 0.98 1.33 -14.26
N LEU A 118 1.10 1.48 -12.94
CA LEU A 118 1.03 2.76 -12.23
C LEU A 118 2.39 3.43 -12.10
N GLY A 119 3.46 2.63 -12.12
CA GLY A 119 4.83 3.13 -12.13
C GLY A 119 5.84 2.01 -11.97
N PHE A 120 7.06 2.27 -12.42
CA PHE A 120 8.20 1.38 -12.23
C PHE A 120 9.43 2.18 -11.81
N LYS A 121 10.37 1.52 -11.14
CA LYS A 121 11.66 2.09 -10.79
C LYS A 121 12.77 1.20 -11.33
N ASN A 122 13.43 1.70 -12.38
CA ASN A 122 14.63 1.09 -12.91
C ASN A 122 15.84 1.91 -12.45
N GLN A 123 16.41 1.53 -11.30
CA GLN A 123 17.61 2.15 -10.75
C GLN A 123 18.60 1.08 -10.34
N SER A 124 19.89 1.40 -10.26
CA SER A 124 20.86 0.49 -9.67
C SER A 124 20.79 0.60 -8.15
N TRP A 125 20.53 -0.51 -7.46
CA TRP A 125 20.63 -0.57 -6.00
C TRP A 125 22.06 -0.90 -5.51
N GLY A 126 23.06 -0.71 -6.37
CA GLY A 126 24.47 -0.98 -6.09
C GLY A 126 24.90 -2.36 -6.56
N SER A 127 26.22 -2.52 -6.76
CA SER A 127 26.82 -3.74 -7.33
C SER A 127 26.60 -5.02 -6.51
N ASN A 128 26.21 -4.90 -5.23
CA ASN A 128 26.19 -5.99 -4.26
C ASN A 128 24.77 -6.26 -3.72
N PHE A 129 23.72 -5.99 -4.50
CA PHE A 129 22.36 -6.26 -4.04
C PHE A 129 21.51 -7.02 -5.05
N VAL A 130 20.80 -6.33 -5.94
CA VAL A 130 19.98 -6.99 -6.95
C VAL A 130 20.00 -6.19 -8.25
N ARG A 131 20.11 -6.89 -9.36
CA ARG A 131 19.89 -6.37 -10.70
C ARG A 131 18.54 -6.87 -11.18
N VAL A 132 17.64 -5.94 -11.49
CA VAL A 132 16.28 -6.25 -11.90
C VAL A 132 16.12 -6.01 -13.40
N HIS A 133 15.59 -7.01 -14.09
CA HIS A 133 15.26 -6.98 -15.50
C HIS A 133 13.74 -6.97 -15.67
N PHE A 134 13.27 -6.20 -16.64
CA PHE A 134 11.86 -6.15 -17.01
C PHE A 134 11.71 -6.62 -18.44
N LYS A 135 10.80 -7.55 -18.70
CA LYS A 135 10.41 -7.97 -20.05
C LYS A 135 8.93 -7.68 -20.26
N VAL A 136 8.63 -6.87 -21.26
CA VAL A 136 7.24 -6.55 -21.63
C VAL A 136 6.68 -7.67 -22.50
N LYS A 137 5.42 -8.02 -22.28
CA LYS A 137 4.65 -8.97 -23.09
C LYS A 137 4.69 -8.56 -24.57
N GLY A 138 5.21 -9.45 -25.42
CA GLY A 138 5.29 -9.22 -26.87
C GLY A 138 6.58 -8.55 -27.40
N SER A 139 7.64 -8.46 -26.58
CA SER A 139 9.00 -8.08 -26.99
C SER A 139 9.93 -9.27 -27.21
#